data_AF-A0A968VXY2-F1
#
_entry.id   AF-A0A968VXY2-F1
#
_cell.length_a   1.000
_cell.length_b   1.000
_cell.length_c   1.000
_cell.angle_alpha   90.00
_cell.angle_beta   90.00
_cell.angle_gamma   90.00
#
_symmetry.space_group_name_H-M   'P 1'
#
loop_
_entity.id
_entity.type
_entity.pdbx_description
1 polymer ?
#
loop_
_entity_poly.entity_id
_entity_poly.type
_entity_poly.pdbx_seq_one_letter_code
_entity_poly.pdbx_strand_id
1 'polypeptide(L)'
;CTDLISELYGRKRANMLVWVGFLLNIWVVFILWVGGVLPPRPHIVEATGLPALGDPNRLFFEVRLFTFSTTAASMLAYLAAQFVDVHLFHYLRKLTKGRHLWLRNNGSTLASQLIDSLAVVLVTYFFTHAIKIEQGASVFGTLTVLILSNYFFKVIAALLDTIPFYLGVRLLKKFLNVDPDEEFRN
;
A
#
# COMPACT_ATOMS: atom_id res chain seq x y z
N CYS A 1 -9.03 0.18 5.18
CA CYS A 1 -9.67 0.65 6.43
C CYS A 1 -9.51 2.15 6.70
N THR A 2 -8.86 2.91 5.82
CA THR A 2 -8.78 4.37 5.86
C THR A 2 -10.13 5.05 5.61
N ASP A 3 -11.03 4.42 4.85
CA ASP A 3 -12.37 4.95 4.55
C ASP A 3 -13.26 5.07 5.79
N LEU A 4 -13.24 4.09 6.69
CA LEU A 4 -14.03 4.12 7.94
C LEU A 4 -13.61 5.28 8.85
N ILE A 5 -12.30 5.51 8.95
CA ILE A 5 -11.75 6.61 9.74
C ILE A 5 -11.99 7.93 9.02
N SER A 6 -11.85 7.98 7.70
CA SER A 6 -12.21 9.17 6.89
C SER A 6 -13.66 9.58 7.10
N GLU A 7 -14.56 8.60 7.23
CA GLU A 7 -15.97 8.81 7.48
C GLU A 7 -16.23 9.34 8.89
N LEU A 8 -15.74 8.65 9.93
CA LEU A 8 -16.02 8.97 11.34
C LEU A 8 -15.25 10.19 11.86
N TYR A 9 -14.06 10.42 11.35
CA TYR A 9 -13.06 11.32 11.94
C TYR A 9 -12.52 12.36 10.96
N GLY A 10 -12.96 12.30 9.70
CA GLY A 10 -12.63 13.27 8.66
C GLY A 10 -11.22 13.13 8.07
N ARG A 11 -10.98 13.91 7.01
CA ARG A 11 -9.75 13.87 6.20
C ARG A 11 -8.45 14.04 7.00
N LYS A 12 -8.42 14.95 7.97
CA LYS A 12 -7.20 15.24 8.74
C LYS A 12 -6.71 14.01 9.52
N ARG A 13 -7.62 13.27 10.17
CA ARG A 13 -7.27 12.07 10.94
C ARG A 13 -6.95 10.88 10.04
N ALA A 14 -7.63 10.75 8.90
CA ALA A 14 -7.27 9.76 7.88
C ALA A 14 -5.85 9.98 7.33
N ASN A 15 -5.51 11.20 6.96
CA ASN A 15 -4.15 11.55 6.52
C ASN A 15 -3.12 11.30 7.63
N MET A 16 -3.45 11.61 8.89
CA MET A 16 -2.56 11.31 10.02
C MET A 16 -2.26 9.81 10.12
N LEU A 17 -3.26 8.94 9.92
CA LEU A 17 -3.03 7.49 9.94
C LEU A 17 -2.09 7.04 8.81
N VAL A 18 -2.23 7.60 7.60
CA VAL A 18 -1.33 7.31 6.48
C VAL A 18 0.11 7.69 6.85
N TRP A 19 0.31 8.86 7.47
CA TRP A 19 1.62 9.29 7.95
C TRP A 19 2.18 8.41 9.08
N VAL A 20 1.34 7.95 10.01
CA VAL A 20 1.74 7.01 11.07
C VAL A 20 2.18 5.68 10.47
N GLY A 21 1.40 5.13 9.53
CA GLY A 21 1.76 3.89 8.82
C GLY A 21 3.06 4.02 8.03
N PHE A 22 3.29 5.18 7.41
CA PHE A 22 4.55 5.50 6.74
C PHE A 22 5.73 5.56 7.71
N LEU A 23 5.58 6.25 8.84
CA LEU A 23 6.64 6.36 9.86
C LEU A 23 6.99 5.00 10.47
N LEU A 24 5.99 4.14 10.71
CA LEU A 24 6.22 2.77 11.16
C LEU A 24 7.01 1.94 10.15
N ASN A 25 6.74 2.10 8.85
CA ASN A 25 7.54 1.44 7.83
C ASN A 25 8.99 1.96 7.79
N ILE A 26 9.21 3.27 7.94
CA ILE A 26 10.56 3.84 8.11
C ILE A 26 11.26 3.20 9.32
N TRP A 27 10.54 3.00 10.41
CA TRP A 27 11.07 2.37 11.62
C TRP A 27 11.54 0.93 11.38
N VAL A 28 10.78 0.14 10.61
CA VAL A 28 11.20 -1.22 10.21
C VAL A 28 12.47 -1.18 9.35
N VAL A 29 12.52 -0.28 8.37
CA VAL A 29 13.70 -0.07 7.51
C VAL A 29 14.92 0.36 8.34
N PHE A 30 14.72 1.20 9.35
CA PHE A 30 15.77 1.61 10.29
C PHE A 30 16.33 0.43 11.09
N ILE A 31 15.48 -0.45 11.62
CA ILE A 31 15.93 -1.66 12.33
C ILE A 31 16.75 -2.57 11.42
N LEU A 32 16.31 -2.80 10.18
CA LEU A 32 17.07 -3.55 9.18
C LEU A 32 18.42 -2.89 8.85
N TRP A 33 18.49 -1.57 8.99
CA TRP A 33 19.70 -0.82 8.67
C TRP A 33 20.72 -1.04 9.77
N VAL A 34 20.30 -0.89 11.03
CA VAL A 34 21.09 -1.20 12.23
C VAL A 34 21.60 -2.63 12.18
N GLY A 35 20.75 -3.59 11.81
CA GLY A 35 21.14 -5.01 11.66
C GLY A 35 22.31 -5.23 10.70
N GLY A 36 22.43 -4.42 9.63
CA GLY A 36 23.56 -4.52 8.70
C GLY A 36 24.82 -3.75 9.12
N VAL A 37 24.74 -2.91 10.15
CA VAL A 37 25.90 -2.20 10.73
C VAL A 37 26.54 -3.00 11.86
N LEU A 38 25.81 -3.97 12.42
CA LEU A 38 26.30 -4.86 13.47
C LEU A 38 27.36 -5.83 12.93
N PRO A 39 28.42 -6.14 13.70
CA PRO A 39 29.42 -7.13 13.31
C PRO A 39 28.82 -8.56 13.25
N PRO A 40 29.38 -9.46 12.42
CA PRO A 40 30.57 -9.27 11.58
C PRO A 40 30.27 -8.47 10.30
N ARG A 41 31.10 -7.45 10.02
CA ARG A 41 31.05 -6.69 8.76
C ARG A 41 31.97 -7.35 7.74
N PRO A 42 31.43 -8.06 6.74
CA PRO A 42 32.25 -8.58 5.65
C PRO A 42 32.85 -7.44 4.83
N HIS A 43 34.03 -7.67 4.24
CA HIS A 43 34.63 -6.70 3.33
C HIS A 43 33.76 -6.55 2.07
N ILE A 44 33.19 -5.36 1.89
CA ILE A 44 32.31 -5.06 0.76
C ILE A 44 33.18 -4.74 -0.46
N VAL A 45 32.90 -5.37 -1.60
CA VAL A 45 33.54 -5.04 -2.88
C VAL A 45 32.82 -3.82 -3.46
N GLU A 46 33.53 -2.69 -3.62
CA GLU A 46 32.94 -1.42 -4.12
C GLU A 46 32.20 -1.57 -5.46
N ALA A 47 32.69 -2.45 -6.34
CA ALA A 47 32.10 -2.67 -7.65
C ALA A 47 30.67 -3.27 -7.60
N THR A 48 30.31 -4.00 -6.54
CA THR A 48 29.03 -4.70 -6.43
C THR A 48 28.19 -4.28 -5.22
N GLY A 49 28.77 -3.56 -4.25
CA GLY A 49 28.10 -3.25 -2.99
C GLY A 49 27.82 -4.49 -2.13
N LEU A 50 28.46 -5.61 -2.43
CA LEU A 50 28.27 -6.91 -1.79
C LEU A 50 29.58 -7.50 -1.25
N PRO A 51 29.53 -8.40 -0.26
CA PRO A 51 30.68 -9.19 0.19
C PRO A 51 31.35 -9.99 -0.93
N ALA A 52 32.65 -10.26 -0.79
CA ALA A 52 33.44 -11.05 -1.74
C ALA A 52 32.79 -12.41 -2.07
N LEU A 53 33.05 -12.92 -3.28
CA LEU A 53 32.61 -14.26 -3.71
C LEU A 53 33.27 -15.32 -2.81
N GLY A 54 32.53 -15.84 -1.82
CA GLY A 54 33.02 -16.81 -0.83
C GLY A 54 32.73 -16.45 0.63
N ASP A 55 32.23 -15.24 0.92
CA ASP A 55 31.86 -14.85 2.28
C ASP A 55 30.53 -15.50 2.71
N PRO A 56 30.47 -16.18 3.87
CA PRO A 56 29.22 -16.77 4.38
C PRO A 56 28.11 -15.73 4.60
N ASN A 57 28.44 -14.44 4.76
CA ASN A 57 27.47 -13.36 4.97
C ASN A 57 26.94 -12.75 3.66
N ARG A 58 27.42 -13.18 2.49
CA ARG A 58 27.01 -12.60 1.20
C ARG A 58 25.51 -12.68 0.97
N LEU A 59 24.88 -13.83 1.26
CA LEU A 59 23.44 -14.02 1.11
C LEU A 59 22.64 -13.05 1.98
N PHE A 60 23.09 -12.76 3.20
CA PHE A 60 22.45 -11.79 4.07
C PHE A 60 22.49 -10.37 3.47
N PHE A 61 23.63 -9.95 2.92
CA PHE A 61 23.78 -8.63 2.31
C PHE A 61 23.03 -8.52 0.96
N GLU A 62 22.96 -9.58 0.16
CA GLU A 62 22.12 -9.64 -1.04
C GLU A 62 20.64 -9.49 -0.69
N VAL A 63 20.12 -10.33 0.22
CA VAL A 63 18.73 -10.25 0.68
C VAL A 63 18.45 -8.89 1.29
N ARG A 64 19.39 -8.31 2.06
CA ARG A 64 19.26 -6.96 2.61
C ARG A 64 19.14 -5.90 1.52
N LEU A 65 20.00 -5.90 0.51
CA LEU A 65 19.99 -4.90 -0.56
C LEU A 65 18.65 -4.93 -1.32
N PHE A 66 18.17 -6.14 -1.65
CA PHE A 66 16.85 -6.34 -2.25
C PHE A 66 15.73 -5.90 -1.31
N THR A 67 15.78 -6.27 -0.03
CA THR A 67 14.75 -5.89 0.95
C THR A 67 14.65 -4.37 1.08
N PHE A 68 15.77 -3.65 1.21
CA PHE A 68 15.77 -2.20 1.34
C PHE A 68 15.12 -1.49 0.15
N SER A 69 15.55 -1.83 -1.05
CA SER A 69 15.07 -1.22 -2.29
C SER A 69 13.62 -1.61 -2.59
N THR A 70 13.26 -2.88 -2.37
CA THR A 70 11.89 -3.38 -2.49
C THR A 70 10.96 -2.69 -1.50
N THR A 71 11.31 -2.67 -0.22
CA THR A 71 10.48 -2.07 0.84
C THR A 71 10.30 -0.58 0.59
N ALA A 72 11.36 0.16 0.24
CA ALA A 72 11.24 1.59 -0.06
C ALA A 72 10.30 1.86 -1.24
N ALA A 73 10.42 1.09 -2.33
CA ALA A 73 9.57 1.25 -3.51
C ALA A 73 8.12 0.82 -3.24
N SER A 74 7.89 -0.26 -2.49
CA SER A 74 6.56 -0.68 -2.03
C SER A 74 5.93 0.33 -1.07
N MET A 75 6.72 1.01 -0.23
CA MET A 75 6.21 2.08 0.65
C MET A 75 5.74 3.28 -0.15
N LEU A 76 6.46 3.68 -1.20
CA LEU A 76 6.05 4.76 -2.10
C LEU A 76 4.78 4.39 -2.87
N ALA A 77 4.70 3.16 -3.36
CA ALA A 77 3.51 2.60 -3.99
C ALA A 77 2.29 2.66 -3.05
N TYR A 78 2.46 2.16 -1.82
CA TYR A 78 1.44 2.19 -0.77
C TYR A 78 0.99 3.62 -0.45
N LEU A 79 1.94 4.54 -0.26
CA LEU A 79 1.63 5.95 0.00
C LEU A 79 0.79 6.56 -1.11
N ALA A 80 1.18 6.35 -2.37
CA ALA A 80 0.44 6.86 -3.52
C ALA A 80 -0.99 6.31 -3.54
N ALA A 81 -1.16 5.00 -3.36
CA ALA A 81 -2.47 4.36 -3.32
C ALA A 81 -3.36 4.91 -2.18
N GLN A 82 -2.81 5.04 -0.97
CA GLN A 82 -3.54 5.58 0.19
C GLN A 82 -3.90 7.05 0.03
N PHE A 83 -3.01 7.86 -0.57
CA PHE A 83 -3.34 9.25 -0.85
C PHE A 83 -4.47 9.36 -1.86
N VAL A 84 -4.46 8.55 -2.93
CA VAL A 84 -5.55 8.52 -3.90
C VAL A 84 -6.85 8.07 -3.25
N ASP A 85 -6.81 7.03 -2.41
CA ASP A 85 -7.96 6.54 -1.64
C ASP A 85 -8.65 7.68 -0.87
N VAL A 86 -7.91 8.35 0.01
CA VAL A 86 -8.44 9.42 0.87
C VAL A 86 -8.92 10.62 0.04
N HIS A 87 -8.19 11.00 -1.01
CA HIS A 87 -8.58 12.14 -1.85
C HIS A 87 -9.84 11.84 -2.66
N LEU A 88 -9.91 10.67 -3.28
CA LEU A 88 -11.04 10.27 -4.09
C LEU A 88 -12.29 10.06 -3.23
N PHE A 89 -12.15 9.48 -2.04
CA PHE A 89 -13.25 9.34 -1.08
C PHE A 89 -13.89 10.69 -0.76
N HIS A 90 -13.08 11.69 -0.41
CA HIS A 90 -13.58 13.02 -0.07
C HIS A 90 -14.10 13.79 -1.29
N TYR A 91 -13.49 13.58 -2.46
CA TYR A 91 -13.97 14.13 -3.72
C TYR A 91 -15.38 13.60 -4.05
N LEU A 92 -15.57 12.28 -3.97
CA LEU A 92 -16.86 11.63 -4.19
C LEU A 92 -17.88 12.05 -3.12
N ARG A 93 -17.48 12.19 -1.85
CA ARG A 93 -18.35 12.69 -0.78
C ARG A 93 -18.87 14.10 -1.03
N LYS A 94 -18.01 15.01 -1.53
CA LYS A 94 -18.43 16.37 -1.92
C LYS A 94 -19.34 16.37 -3.14
N LEU A 95 -19.00 15.56 -4.14
CA LEU A 95 -19.78 15.45 -5.38
C LEU A 95 -21.19 14.92 -5.13
N THR A 96 -21.33 13.93 -4.25
CA THR A 96 -22.62 13.34 -3.90
C THR A 96 -23.36 14.09 -2.79
N LYS A 97 -22.82 15.21 -2.28
CA LYS A 97 -23.37 15.96 -1.15
C LYS A 97 -23.68 15.07 0.07
N GLY A 98 -22.75 14.18 0.40
CA GLY A 98 -22.92 13.21 1.48
C GLY A 98 -23.75 11.97 1.13
N ARG A 99 -24.46 11.93 -0.01
CA ARG A 99 -25.30 10.79 -0.40
C ARG A 99 -24.48 9.60 -0.92
N HIS A 100 -25.04 8.40 -0.84
CA HIS A 100 -24.47 7.14 -1.36
C HIS A 100 -23.08 6.75 -0.81
N LEU A 101 -23.04 6.39 0.48
CA LEU A 101 -21.83 5.86 1.16
C LEU A 101 -21.15 4.72 0.39
N TRP A 102 -21.93 3.80 -0.19
CA TRP A 102 -21.42 2.68 -0.99
C TRP A 102 -20.55 3.13 -2.16
N LEU A 103 -20.98 4.18 -2.87
CA LEU A 103 -20.31 4.65 -4.08
C LEU A 103 -18.95 5.27 -3.75
N ARG A 104 -18.89 6.08 -2.70
CA ARG A 104 -17.61 6.67 -2.27
C ARG A 104 -16.65 5.63 -1.71
N ASN A 105 -17.13 4.68 -0.93
CA ASN A 105 -16.30 3.63 -0.33
C ASN A 105 -15.74 2.65 -1.38
N ASN A 106 -16.61 2.09 -2.22
CA ASN A 106 -16.15 1.19 -3.28
C ASN A 106 -15.38 1.95 -4.36
N GLY A 107 -15.79 3.17 -4.71
CA GLY A 107 -15.07 3.98 -5.70
C GLY A 107 -13.63 4.31 -5.28
N SER A 108 -13.43 4.76 -4.03
CA SER A 108 -12.08 5.04 -3.49
C SER A 108 -11.25 3.77 -3.40
N THR A 109 -11.83 2.69 -2.86
CA THR A 109 -11.14 1.41 -2.69
C THR A 109 -10.73 0.79 -4.02
N LEU A 110 -11.60 0.78 -5.03
CA LEU A 110 -11.28 0.21 -6.33
C LEU A 110 -10.18 1.01 -7.05
N ALA A 111 -10.26 2.34 -7.02
CA ALA A 111 -9.24 3.18 -7.63
C ALA A 111 -7.88 3.04 -6.93
N SER A 112 -7.86 3.02 -5.59
CA SER A 112 -6.64 2.89 -4.81
C SER A 112 -6.00 1.51 -4.98
N GLN A 113 -6.80 0.45 -5.02
CA GLN A 113 -6.33 -0.92 -5.29
C GLN A 113 -5.76 -1.06 -6.71
N LEU A 114 -6.29 -0.36 -7.71
CA LEU A 114 -5.72 -0.39 -9.06
C LEU A 114 -4.30 0.20 -9.07
N ILE A 115 -4.13 1.36 -8.43
CA ILE A 115 -2.83 2.03 -8.31
C ILE A 115 -1.86 1.18 -7.50
N ASP A 116 -2.31 0.59 -6.38
CA ASP A 116 -1.52 -0.30 -5.55
C ASP A 116 -1.04 -1.52 -6.34
N SER A 117 -1.94 -2.21 -7.04
CA SER A 117 -1.59 -3.40 -7.84
C SER A 117 -0.64 -3.07 -9.00
N LEU A 118 -0.84 -1.94 -9.68
CA LEU A 118 0.09 -1.45 -10.69
C LEU A 118 1.47 -1.19 -10.08
N ALA A 119 1.52 -0.40 -9.02
CA ALA A 119 2.77 0.02 -8.42
C ALA A 119 3.54 -1.16 -7.82
N VAL A 120 2.87 -2.10 -7.15
CA VAL A 120 3.50 -3.31 -6.60
C VAL A 120 4.08 -4.18 -7.72
N VAL A 121 3.33 -4.47 -8.79
CA VAL A 121 3.82 -5.34 -9.87
C VAL A 121 4.97 -4.66 -10.64
N LEU A 122 4.85 -3.38 -10.95
CA LEU A 122 5.91 -2.63 -11.64
C LEU A 122 7.18 -2.50 -10.79
N VAL A 123 7.04 -2.19 -9.50
CA VAL A 123 8.17 -2.15 -8.57
C VAL A 123 8.85 -3.52 -8.49
N THR A 124 8.06 -4.58 -8.32
CA THR A 124 8.58 -5.94 -8.20
C THR A 124 9.33 -6.35 -9.48
N TYR A 125 8.81 -5.99 -10.65
CA TYR A 125 9.47 -6.30 -11.91
C TYR A 125 10.74 -5.46 -12.15
N PHE A 126 10.63 -4.12 -12.12
CA PHE A 126 11.72 -3.22 -12.53
C PHE A 126 12.81 -3.04 -11.48
N PHE A 127 12.45 -3.01 -10.19
CA PHE A 127 13.41 -2.71 -9.13
C PHE A 127 13.95 -3.99 -8.49
N THR A 128 13.08 -4.96 -8.23
CA THR A 128 13.46 -6.15 -7.45
C THR A 128 13.91 -7.32 -8.32
N HIS A 129 13.55 -7.31 -9.61
CA HIS A 129 13.78 -8.42 -10.55
C HIS A 129 13.28 -9.78 -10.03
N ALA A 130 12.34 -9.78 -9.06
CA ALA A 130 11.80 -10.99 -8.47
C ALA A 130 10.85 -11.72 -9.43
N ILE A 131 10.20 -10.98 -10.34
CA ILE A 131 9.40 -11.55 -11.43
C ILE A 131 10.35 -11.93 -12.57
N LYS A 132 10.67 -13.22 -12.67
CA LYS A 132 11.44 -13.78 -13.78
C LYS A 132 10.47 -14.12 -14.91
N ILE A 133 10.65 -13.46 -16.05
CA ILE A 133 9.87 -13.72 -17.26
C ILE A 133 10.66 -14.70 -18.13
N GLU A 134 10.04 -15.81 -18.52
CA GLU A 134 10.66 -16.81 -19.38
C GLU A 134 11.06 -16.21 -20.74
N GLN A 135 12.19 -16.66 -21.28
CA GLN A 135 12.69 -16.19 -22.57
C GLN A 135 11.70 -16.60 -23.68
N GLY A 136 11.03 -15.62 -24.28
CA GLY A 136 10.02 -15.81 -25.33
C GLY A 136 8.61 -15.35 -24.94
N ALA A 137 8.35 -15.08 -23.66
CA ALA A 137 7.07 -14.51 -23.21
C ALA A 137 7.03 -12.98 -23.41
N SER A 138 5.85 -12.45 -23.75
CA SER A 138 5.63 -11.00 -23.83
C SER A 138 5.63 -10.39 -22.43
N VAL A 139 6.64 -9.56 -22.14
CA VAL A 139 6.76 -8.83 -20.86
C VAL A 139 5.48 -8.08 -20.53
N PHE A 140 4.94 -7.35 -21.50
CA PHE A 140 3.69 -6.60 -21.32
C PHE A 140 2.50 -7.51 -21.00
N GLY A 141 2.40 -8.66 -21.68
CA GLY A 141 1.34 -9.64 -21.44
C GLY A 141 1.40 -10.21 -20.03
N THR A 142 2.57 -10.67 -19.60
CA THR A 142 2.76 -11.24 -18.25
C THR A 142 2.47 -10.22 -17.16
N LEU A 143 3.00 -9.00 -17.27
CA LEU A 143 2.73 -7.95 -16.28
C LEU A 143 1.25 -7.58 -16.24
N THR A 144 0.59 -7.47 -17.39
CA THR A 144 -0.84 -7.16 -17.46
C THR A 144 -1.67 -8.23 -16.77
N VAL A 145 -1.37 -9.52 -17.02
CA VAL A 145 -2.06 -10.64 -16.35
C VAL A 145 -1.84 -10.57 -14.85
N LEU A 146 -0.61 -10.35 -14.38
CA LEU A 146 -0.31 -10.24 -12.95
C LEU A 146 -1.05 -9.07 -12.29
N ILE A 147 -1.07 -7.90 -12.93
CA ILE A 147 -1.79 -6.71 -12.44
C ILE A 147 -3.29 -7.01 -12.37
N LEU A 148 -3.87 -7.52 -13.46
CA LEU A 148 -5.31 -7.76 -13.54
C LEU A 148 -5.76 -8.87 -12.58
N SER A 149 -5.01 -9.97 -12.46
CA SER A 149 -5.33 -11.03 -11.50
C SER A 149 -5.26 -10.54 -10.07
N ASN A 150 -4.22 -9.78 -9.71
CA ASN A 150 -4.07 -9.20 -8.37
C ASN A 150 -5.20 -8.19 -8.07
N TYR A 151 -5.46 -7.30 -9.02
CA TYR A 151 -6.54 -6.33 -8.91
C TYR A 151 -7.91 -6.99 -8.78
N PHE A 152 -8.23 -7.96 -9.64
CA PHE A 152 -9.52 -8.64 -9.65
C PHE A 152 -9.79 -9.37 -8.33
N PHE A 153 -8.78 -10.04 -7.77
CA PHE A 153 -8.87 -10.66 -6.45
C PHE A 153 -9.21 -9.62 -5.35
N LYS A 154 -8.53 -8.47 -5.36
CA LYS A 154 -8.78 -7.39 -4.40
C LYS A 154 -10.17 -6.75 -4.58
N VAL A 155 -10.65 -6.61 -5.83
CA VAL A 155 -12.00 -6.12 -6.13
C VAL A 155 -13.06 -7.02 -5.54
N ILE A 156 -12.96 -8.35 -5.74
CA ILE A 156 -13.91 -9.30 -5.18
C ILE A 156 -13.90 -9.23 -3.65
N ALA A 157 -12.70 -9.20 -3.04
CA ALA A 157 -12.57 -9.07 -1.59
C ALA A 157 -13.23 -7.78 -1.06
N ALA A 158 -13.00 -6.64 -1.72
CA ALA A 158 -13.61 -5.36 -1.34
C ALA A 158 -15.15 -5.36 -1.45
N LEU A 159 -15.69 -5.99 -2.49
CA LEU A 159 -17.14 -6.13 -2.67
C LEU A 159 -17.76 -7.01 -1.57
N LEU A 160 -17.09 -8.08 -1.16
CA LEU A 160 -17.53 -8.92 -0.04
C LEU A 160 -17.46 -8.18 1.30
N ASP A 161 -16.39 -7.41 1.53
CA ASP A 161 -16.18 -6.61 2.74
C ASP A 161 -17.15 -5.43 2.87
N THR A 162 -17.88 -5.09 1.80
CA THR A 162 -18.89 -4.03 1.83
C THR A 162 -20.03 -4.32 2.80
N ILE A 163 -20.41 -5.60 2.97
CA ILE A 163 -21.49 -6.02 3.87
C ILE A 163 -21.14 -5.75 5.35
N PRO A 164 -20.00 -6.23 5.89
CA PRO A 164 -19.59 -5.90 7.25
C PRO A 164 -19.27 -4.41 7.43
N PHE A 165 -18.82 -3.70 6.39
CA PHE A 165 -18.58 -2.26 6.46
C PHE A 165 -19.86 -1.47 6.80
N TYR A 166 -20.97 -1.80 6.15
CA TYR A 166 -22.28 -1.19 6.44
C TYR A 166 -22.75 -1.44 7.88
N LEU A 167 -22.49 -2.64 8.41
CA LEU A 167 -22.76 -3.01 9.79
C LEU A 167 -21.89 -2.23 10.78
N GLY A 168 -20.58 -2.14 10.50
CA GLY A 168 -19.62 -1.40 11.30
C GLY A 168 -19.98 0.07 11.42
N VAL A 169 -20.31 0.74 10.30
CA VAL A 169 -20.71 2.15 10.31
C VAL A 169 -21.98 2.36 11.15
N ARG A 170 -23.00 1.48 11.05
CA ARG A 170 -24.23 1.60 11.85
C ARG A 170 -23.96 1.43 13.35
N LEU A 171 -23.14 0.46 13.73
CA LEU A 171 -22.79 0.20 15.13
C LEU A 171 -21.94 1.34 15.73
N LEU A 172 -20.90 1.76 15.01
CA LEU A 172 -20.01 2.85 15.44
C LEU A 172 -20.71 4.21 15.48
N LYS A 173 -21.61 4.50 14.52
CA LYS A 173 -22.43 5.73 14.55
C LYS A 173 -23.29 5.80 15.81
N LYS A 174 -23.92 4.68 16.20
CA LYS A 174 -24.72 4.60 17.43
C LYS A 174 -23.88 4.70 18.70
N PHE A 175 -22.65 4.18 18.68
CA PHE A 175 -21.75 4.19 19.84
C PHE A 175 -21.04 5.53 20.05
N LEU A 176 -20.62 6.20 18.97
CA LEU A 176 -19.87 7.47 19.02
C LEU A 176 -20.76 8.72 19.02
N ASN A 177 -22.06 8.59 18.69
CA ASN A 177 -23.01 9.69 18.59
C ASN A 177 -22.52 10.88 17.72
N VAL A 178 -21.72 10.57 16.69
CA VAL A 178 -21.21 11.54 15.70
C VAL A 178 -22.07 11.39 14.45
N ASP A 179 -22.64 12.49 13.94
CA ASP A 179 -23.33 12.50 12.65
C ASP A 179 -22.39 13.01 11.55
N PRO A 180 -21.71 12.14 10.79
CA PRO A 180 -20.74 12.59 9.79
C PRO A 180 -21.37 13.42 8.66
N ASP A 181 -22.69 13.38 8.47
CA ASP A 181 -23.37 14.14 7.41
C ASP A 181 -24.01 15.47 7.90
N GLU A 182 -23.80 15.87 9.15
CA GLU A 182 -24.34 17.12 9.72
C GLU A 182 -23.95 18.36 8.91
N GLU A 183 -22.73 18.37 8.37
CA GLU A 183 -22.16 19.49 7.60
C GLU A 183 -22.88 19.75 6.25
N PHE A 184 -23.67 18.79 5.75
CA PHE A 184 -24.41 18.89 4.47
C PHE A 184 -25.93 18.98 4.63
N ARG A 185 -26.45 19.01 5.87
CA ARG A 185 -27.89 19.13 6.16
C ARG A 185 -28.38 20.58 6.30
N ASN A 186 -27.50 21.57 6.19
CA ASN A 186 -27.80 23.01 6.22
C ASN A 186 -27.69 23.65 4.84
#